data_AF-A0A6P0NDT3-F1
#
_entry.id   AF-A0A6P0NDT3-F1
#
_cell.length_a   1.000
_cell.length_b   1.000
_cell.length_c   1.000
_cell.angle_alpha   90.00
_cell.angle_beta   90.00
_cell.angle_gamma   90.00
#
_symmetry.space_group_name_H-M   'P 1'
#
loop_
_entity.id
_entity.type
_entity.pdbx_description
1 polymer ?
#
loop_
_entity_poly.entity_id
_entity_poly.type
_entity_poly.pdbx_seq_one_letter_code
_entity_poly.pdbx_strand_id
1 'polypeptide(L)' 'HPPVWQLYQATLERFGPVPTLIEWDTDIPAFEVLITQASKAQDYLDKHSAVSRQLKAHAT' A
#
# COMPACT_ATOMS: atom_id res chain seq x y z
N HIS A 1 -8.76 -11.46 -5.24
CA HIS A 1 -8.76 -10.32 -6.18
C HIS A 1 -7.34 -9.89 -6.56
N PRO A 2 -6.77 -10.49 -7.61
CA PRO A 2 -5.54 -10.01 -8.24
C PRO A 2 -5.57 -8.55 -8.77
N PRO A 3 -6.68 -8.01 -9.34
CA PRO A 3 -6.60 -6.71 -10.02
C PRO A 3 -6.46 -5.51 -9.07
N VAL A 4 -7.05 -5.55 -7.87
CA VAL A 4 -7.06 -4.39 -6.94
C VAL A 4 -5.66 -4.09 -6.40
N TRP A 5 -4.92 -5.12 -5.98
CA TRP A 5 -3.57 -4.94 -5.44
C TRP A 5 -2.56 -4.50 -6.49
N GLN A 6 -2.73 -4.94 -7.75
CA GLN A 6 -1.92 -4.46 -8.88
C GLN A 6 -2.19 -2.98 -9.15
N LEU A 7 -3.47 -2.56 -9.12
CA LEU A 7 -3.82 -1.15 -9.29
C LEU A 7 -3.26 -0.29 -8.14
N TYR A 8 -3.33 -0.78 -6.90
CA TYR A 8 -2.72 -0.10 -5.76
C TYR A 8 -1.20 0.07 -5.95
N GLN A 9 -0.49 -0.97 -6.38
CA GLN A 9 0.93 -0.87 -6.70
C GLN A 9 1.19 0.21 -7.77
N ALA A 10 0.48 0.17 -8.90
CA ALA A 10 0.63 1.17 -9.97
C ALA A 10 0.31 2.61 -9.49
N THR A 11 -0.60 2.74 -8.52
CA THR A 11 -0.93 4.02 -7.89
C THR A 11 0.24 4.54 -7.05
N LEU A 12 0.86 3.70 -6.23
CA LEU A 12 2.06 4.06 -5.46
C LEU A 12 3.25 4.41 -6.36
N GLU A 13 3.42 3.71 -7.48
CA GLU A 13 4.45 4.02 -8.48
C GLU A 13 4.25 5.40 -9.11
N ARG A 14 2.99 5.78 -9.36
CA ARG A 14 2.66 7.06 -10.02
C ARG A 14 2.66 8.26 -9.06
N PHE A 15 2.12 8.09 -7.86
CA PHE A 15 1.89 9.20 -6.93
C PHE A 15 2.87 9.21 -5.76
N GLY A 16 3.67 8.15 -5.62
CA GLY A 16 4.55 7.94 -4.48
C GLY A 16 3.84 7.25 -3.30
N PRO A 17 4.59 6.99 -2.22
CA PRO A 17 4.08 6.31 -1.04
C PRO A 17 3.16 7.22 -0.21
N VAL A 18 1.85 6.98 -0.29
CA VAL A 18 0.82 7.71 0.48
C VAL A 18 0.15 6.75 1.46
N PRO A 19 -0.06 7.13 2.73
CA PRO A 19 -0.80 6.33 3.70
C PRO A 19 -2.14 5.86 3.16
N THR A 20 -2.46 4.59 3.35
CA THR A 20 -3.61 3.92 2.72
C THR A 20 -4.58 3.42 3.78
N LEU A 21 -5.87 3.70 3.57
CA LEU A 21 -6.98 3.19 4.38
C LEU A 21 -7.66 2.05 3.62
N ILE A 22 -7.91 0.92 4.29
CA ILE A 22 -8.75 -0.16 3.77
C ILE A 22 -10.16 0.06 4.32
N GLU A 23 -11.12 0.31 3.42
CA GLU A 23 -12.51 0.57 3.76
C GLU A 23 -13.38 -0.65 3.47
N TRP A 24 -14.28 -0.95 4.39
CA TRP A 24 -15.34 -1.94 4.24
C TRP A 24 -16.66 -1.25 4.59
N ASP A 25 -17.71 -1.57 3.84
CA ASP A 25 -19.07 -1.14 4.16
C ASP A 25 -19.61 -1.96 5.36
N THR A 26 -20.84 -2.48 5.27
CA THR A 26 -21.50 -3.18 6.39
C THR A 26 -21.12 -4.66 6.56
N ASP A 27 -20.54 -5.30 5.55
CA ASP A 27 -20.12 -6.72 5.62
C ASP A 27 -18.66 -6.82 6.09
N ILE A 28 -18.45 -6.51 7.37
CA ILE A 28 -17.12 -6.47 7.98
C ILE A 28 -16.62 -7.92 8.20
N PRO A 29 -15.49 -8.32 7.60
CA PRO A 29 -14.96 -9.68 7.76
C PRO A 29 -14.36 -9.88 9.16
N ALA A 30 -13.95 -11.12 9.44
CA ALA A 30 -13.23 -11.43 10.67
C ALA A 30 -11.98 -10.56 10.85
N PHE A 31 -11.64 -10.27 12.11
CA PHE A 31 -10.52 -9.40 12.47
C PHE A 31 -9.19 -9.81 11.80
N GLU A 32 -8.90 -11.11 11.73
CA GLU A 32 -7.69 -11.62 11.09
C GLU A 32 -7.58 -11.24 9.60
N VAL A 33 -8.73 -11.15 8.90
CA VAL A 33 -8.76 -10.68 7.50
C VAL A 33 -8.41 -9.20 7.43
N LEU A 34 -8.98 -8.39 8.33
CA LEU A 34 -8.69 -6.95 8.40
C LEU A 34 -7.20 -6.69 8.64
N ILE A 35 -6.61 -7.38 9.62
CA ILE A 35 -5.18 -7.26 9.93
C ILE A 35 -4.33 -7.72 8.75
N THR A 36 -4.67 -8.84 8.12
CA THR A 36 -3.94 -9.34 6.94
C THR A 36 -3.95 -8.32 5.79
N GLN A 37 -5.08 -7.65 5.55
CA GLN A 37 -5.19 -6.61 4.52
C GLN A 37 -4.41 -5.35 4.87
N ALA A 38 -4.49 -4.90 6.13
CA ALA A 38 -3.74 -3.74 6.61
C ALA A 38 -2.22 -3.97 6.52
N SER A 39 -1.73 -5.13 7.00
CA SER A 39 -0.32 -5.52 6.89
C SER A 39 0.13 -5.58 5.43
N LYS A 40 -0.69 -6.17 4.54
CA LYS A 40 -0.38 -6.20 3.12
C LYS A 40 -0.26 -4.79 2.53
N ALA A 41 -1.19 -3.88 2.84
CA ALA A 41 -1.12 -2.50 2.36
C ALA A 41 0.14 -1.77 2.85
N GLN A 42 0.53 -2.01 4.12
CA GLN A 42 1.76 -1.49 4.71
C GLN A 42 3.02 -2.03 4.01
N ASP A 43 3.07 -3.32 3.67
CA ASP A 43 4.21 -3.90 2.95
C ASP A 43 4.45 -3.23 1.60
N TYR A 44 3.39 -2.94 0.84
CA TYR A 44 3.49 -2.20 -0.41
C TYR A 44 3.98 -0.76 -0.16
N LEU A 45 3.48 -0.09 0.87
CA LEU A 45 3.83 1.28 1.20
C LEU A 45 5.31 1.41 1.62
N ASP A 46 5.79 0.50 2.46
CA ASP A 46 7.18 0.49 2.95
C ASP A 46 8.17 0.26 1.81
N LYS A 47 7.86 -0.67 0.89
CA LYS A 47 8.63 -0.92 -0.32
C LYS A 47 8.81 0.36 -1.16
N HIS A 48 7.73 1.13 -1.36
CA HIS A 48 7.79 2.37 -2.15
C HIS A 48 8.38 3.56 -1.38
N SER A 49 8.26 3.56 -0.05
CA SER A 49 8.87 4.55 0.84
C SER A 49 10.39 4.47 0.86
N ALA A 50 10.94 3.25 0.91
CA ALA A 50 12.38 3.02 0.83
C ALA A 50 12.97 3.50 -0.50
N VAL A 51 12.32 3.16 -1.62
CA VAL A 51 12.74 3.58 -2.97
C VAL A 51 12.71 5.10 -3.12
N SER A 52 11.62 5.74 -2.70
CA SER A 52 11.47 7.20 -2.78
C SER A 52 12.55 7.94 -1.97
N ARG A 53 12.94 7.38 -0.82
CA ARG A 53 14.01 7.93 0.01
C ARG A 53 15.39 7.76 -0.64
N GLN A 54 15.65 6.61 -1.26
CA GLN A 54 16.91 6.34 -1.98
C GLN A 54 17.09 7.23 -3.22
N LEU A 55 16.02 7.45 -4.00
CA LEU A 55 16.06 8.34 -5.17
C LEU A 55 16.36 9.79 -4.77
N LYS A 56 15.74 10.29 -3.69
CA LYS A 56 16.04 11.63 -3.18
C LYS A 56 17.50 11.77 -2.69
N ALA A 57 18.08 10.71 -2.11
CA ALA A 57 19.44 10.74 -1.58
C ALA A 57 20.54 10.75 -2.66
N HIS A 58 20.29 10.19 -3.85
CA HIS A 58 21.27 10.13 -4.96
C HIS A 58 21.16 11.29 -5.96
N ALA A 59 20.13 12.13 -5.85
CA ALA A 59 19.88 13.25 -6.76
C ALA A 59 20.57 14.57 -6.33
N THR A 60 21.59 14.50 -5.48
CA THR A 60 22.39 15.65 -4.99
C THR A 60 23.79 15.60 -5.59
#